data_AF-A0A7C0UIG0-F1
#
_entry.id   AF-A0A7C0UIG0-F1
#
_cell.length_a   1.000
_cell.length_b   1.000
_cell.length_c   1.000
_cell.angle_alpha   90.00
_cell.angle_beta   90.00
_cell.angle_gamma   90.00
#
_symmetry.space_group_name_H-M   'P 1'
#
loop_
_entity.id
_entity.type
_entity.pdbx_description
1 polymer ?
#
loop_
_entity_poly.entity_id
_entity_poly.type
_entity_poly.pdbx_seq_one_letter_code
_entity_poly.pdbx_strand_id
1 'polypeptide(L)'
;MSVLKYFPYKPRKGQREAIEFIKKSLLQGKKFILLQAATGFGKTPVVLAALLPYVKAGYKIMWIVRTGNEADRPIEELKFFAEELGLNVFGFSFRGKSDMCLLAR
;
A
#
# COMPACT_ATOMS: atom_id res chain seq x y z
N MET A 1 -16.51 7.09 7.97
CA MET A 1 -15.70 5.87 8.25
C MET A 1 -14.44 6.27 9.00
N SER A 2 -14.05 5.53 10.05
CA SER A 2 -12.79 5.80 10.76
C SER A 2 -11.61 5.79 9.79
N VAL A 3 -10.79 6.85 9.85
CA VAL A 3 -9.58 7.02 9.03
C VAL A 3 -8.65 5.81 9.15
N LEU A 4 -8.56 5.26 10.35
CA LEU A 4 -7.63 4.19 10.72
C LEU A 4 -8.22 2.79 10.59
N LYS A 5 -9.43 2.64 10.04
CA LYS A 5 -10.08 1.32 9.85
C LYS A 5 -9.19 0.28 9.16
N TYR A 6 -8.31 0.73 8.25
CA TYR A 6 -7.42 -0.13 7.46
C TYR A 6 -5.95 0.01 7.85
N PHE A 7 -5.64 0.52 9.04
CA PHE A 7 -4.27 0.71 9.49
C PHE A 7 -4.02 -0.19 10.72
N PRO A 8 -3.36 -1.37 10.55
CA PRO A 8 -3.24 -2.38 11.59
C PRO A 8 -2.20 -2.05 12.67
N TYR A 9 -1.45 -0.97 12.52
CA TYR A 9 -0.45 -0.54 13.49
C TYR A 9 -0.99 0.57 14.40
N LYS A 10 -0.34 0.74 15.56
CA LYS A 10 -0.47 1.99 16.33
C LYS A 10 0.17 3.13 15.51
N PRO A 11 -0.59 4.17 15.11
CA PRO A 11 -0.06 5.23 14.25
C PRO A 11 1.02 6.05 14.96
N ARG A 12 2.11 6.29 14.25
CA ARG A 12 3.18 7.23 14.64
C ARG A 12 2.77 8.66 14.28
N LYS A 13 3.49 9.64 14.83
CA LYS A 13 3.28 11.07 14.55
C LYS A 13 3.22 11.32 13.04
N GLY A 14 2.19 12.03 12.59
CA GLY A 14 1.98 12.39 11.17
C GLY A 14 1.38 11.30 10.27
N GLN A 15 1.39 10.02 10.66
CA GLN A 15 0.84 8.95 9.80
C GLN A 15 -0.67 9.09 9.61
N ARG A 16 -1.39 9.42 10.69
CA ARG A 16 -2.83 9.66 10.62
C ARG A 16 -3.16 10.80 9.66
N GLU A 17 -2.46 11.93 9.80
CA GLU A 17 -2.63 13.11 8.96
C GLU A 17 -2.32 12.79 7.49
N ALA A 18 -1.28 11.99 7.22
CA ALA A 18 -0.96 11.54 5.88
C ALA A 18 -2.07 10.67 5.26
N ILE A 19 -2.64 9.73 6.02
CA ILE A 19 -3.78 8.90 5.57
C ILE A 19 -5.00 9.79 5.27
N GLU A 20 -5.29 10.75 6.14
CA GLU A 20 -6.39 11.71 5.95
C GLU A 20 -6.19 12.57 4.70
N PHE A 21 -4.98 13.08 4.51
CA PHE A 21 -4.59 13.86 3.34
C PHE A 21 -4.79 13.09 2.04
N ILE A 22 -4.30 11.84 1.96
CA ILE A 22 -4.46 11.00 0.76
C ILE A 22 -5.95 10.73 0.51
N LYS A 23 -6.70 10.30 1.54
CA LYS A 23 -8.13 10.03 1.42
C LYS A 23 -8.93 11.23 0.93
N LYS A 24 -8.70 12.41 1.54
CA LYS A 24 -9.37 13.66 1.15
C LYS A 24 -9.05 14.04 -0.28
N SER A 25 -7.78 13.93 -0.69
CA SER A 25 -7.35 14.24 -2.05
C SER A 25 -8.00 13.32 -3.08
N LEU A 26 -8.10 12.02 -2.80
CA LEU A 26 -8.78 11.06 -3.68
C LEU A 26 -10.29 11.36 -3.80
N LEU A 27 -10.96 11.67 -2.67
CA LEU A 27 -12.38 12.05 -2.67
C LEU A 27 -12.64 13.35 -3.46
N GLN A 28 -11.68 14.26 -3.50
CA GLN A 28 -11.74 15.49 -4.29
C GLN A 28 -11.40 15.27 -5.78
N GLY A 29 -11.15 14.04 -6.22
CA GLY A 29 -10.81 13.73 -7.61
C GLY A 29 -9.42 14.21 -8.03
N LYS A 30 -8.49 14.43 -7.07
CA LYS A 30 -7.12 14.83 -7.39
C LYS A 30 -6.42 13.68 -8.13
N LYS A 31 -5.91 13.98 -9.33
CA LYS A 31 -5.19 13.01 -10.17
C LYS A 31 -3.77 12.70 -9.68
N PHE A 32 -3.10 13.68 -9.08
CA PHE A 32 -1.73 13.57 -8.60
C PHE A 32 -1.66 13.96 -7.12
N ILE A 33 -1.04 13.11 -6.33
CA ILE A 33 -0.82 13.32 -4.89
C ILE A 33 0.67 13.10 -4.63
N LEU A 34 1.36 14.14 -4.14
CA LEU A 34 2.76 14.05 -3.75
C LEU A 34 2.85 13.89 -2.23
N LEU A 35 3.50 12.83 -1.78
CA LEU A 35 3.73 12.56 -0.37
C LEU A 35 5.23 12.49 -0.09
N GLN A 36 5.76 13.47 0.63
CA GLN A 36 7.13 13.47 1.11
C GLN A 36 7.17 13.03 2.56
N ALA A 37 7.93 11.96 2.85
CA ALA A 37 8.19 11.52 4.21
C ALA A 37 9.55 10.82 4.31
N ALA A 38 10.19 10.92 5.48
CA ALA A 38 11.48 10.31 5.75
C ALA A 38 11.47 8.78 5.63
N THR A 39 12.66 8.18 5.54
CA THR A 39 12.83 6.73 5.68
C THR A 39 12.38 6.29 7.07
N GLY A 40 11.76 5.10 7.18
CA GLY A 40 11.21 4.62 8.45
C GLY A 40 9.87 5.24 8.87
N PHE A 41 9.34 6.22 8.13
CA PHE A 41 8.01 6.79 8.38
C PHE A 41 6.88 5.76 8.21
N GLY A 42 7.09 4.69 7.44
CA GLY A 42 6.01 3.77 7.07
C GLY A 42 5.17 4.30 5.89
N LYS A 43 5.83 4.84 4.86
CA LYS A 43 5.16 5.31 3.63
C LYS A 43 4.27 4.23 3.02
N THR A 44 4.78 2.99 2.93
CA THR A 44 4.05 1.84 2.39
C THR A 44 2.74 1.56 3.14
N PRO A 45 2.73 1.31 4.46
CA PRO A 45 1.49 1.04 5.18
C PRO A 45 0.53 2.24 5.19
N VAL A 46 1.04 3.48 5.21
CA VAL A 46 0.20 4.70 5.12
C VAL A 46 -0.56 4.75 3.80
N VAL A 47 0.13 4.54 2.68
CA VAL A 47 -0.49 4.57 1.35
C VAL A 47 -1.44 3.39 1.18
N LEU A 48 -1.06 2.17 1.58
CA LEU A 48 -1.93 0.99 1.52
C LEU A 48 -3.24 1.20 2.32
N ALA A 49 -3.17 1.69 3.56
CA ALA A 49 -4.34 1.97 4.37
C ALA A 49 -5.30 3.00 3.74
N ALA A 50 -4.74 3.98 3.02
CA ALA A 50 -5.53 4.98 2.31
C ALA A 50 -6.24 4.40 1.07
N LEU A 51 -5.61 3.44 0.38
CA LEU A 51 -6.09 2.87 -0.89
C LEU A 51 -6.98 1.62 -0.73
N LEU A 52 -6.84 0.84 0.35
CA LEU A 52 -7.63 -0.38 0.60
C LEU A 52 -9.15 -0.23 0.49
N PRO A 53 -9.80 0.88 0.91
CA PRO A 53 -11.21 1.09 0.66
C PRO A 53 -11.60 0.99 -0.81
N TYR A 54 -10.74 1.48 -1.72
CA TYR A 54 -10.97 1.44 -3.16
C TYR A 54 -10.77 0.03 -3.72
N VAL A 55 -9.81 -0.74 -3.19
CA VAL A 55 -9.65 -2.15 -3.57
C VAL A 55 -10.92 -2.94 -3.29
N LYS A 56 -11.54 -2.73 -2.11
CA LYS A 56 -12.83 -3.35 -1.79
C LYS A 56 -13.99 -2.87 -2.67
N ALA A 57 -13.87 -1.69 -3.27
CA ALA A 57 -14.83 -1.17 -4.24
C ALA A 57 -14.55 -1.66 -5.68
N GLY A 58 -13.60 -2.58 -5.89
CA GLY A 58 -13.29 -3.19 -7.18
C GLY A 58 -12.13 -2.55 -7.95
N TYR A 59 -11.47 -1.53 -7.38
CA TYR A 59 -10.30 -0.91 -8.00
C TYR A 59 -9.05 -1.79 -7.85
N LYS A 60 -8.11 -1.65 -8.79
CA LYS A 60 -6.81 -2.33 -8.75
C LYS A 60 -5.71 -1.32 -8.41
N ILE A 61 -4.74 -1.73 -7.60
CA ILE A 61 -3.55 -0.95 -7.31
C ILE A 61 -2.41 -1.46 -8.18
N MET A 62 -1.78 -0.57 -8.94
CA MET A 62 -0.51 -0.83 -9.60
C MET A 62 0.59 -0.16 -8.78
N TRP A 63 1.42 -0.98 -8.13
CA TRP A 63 2.52 -0.49 -7.29
C TRP A 63 3.83 -0.58 -8.05
N ILE A 64 4.40 0.57 -8.42
CA ILE A 64 5.63 0.65 -9.18
C ILE A 64 6.78 1.05 -8.25
N VAL A 65 7.87 0.30 -8.31
CA VAL A 65 9.10 0.50 -7.55
C VAL A 65 10.31 0.47 -8.47
N ARG A 66 11.49 0.84 -7.98
CA ARG A 66 12.71 0.89 -8.80
C ARG A 66 13.45 -0.44 -8.86
N THR A 67 13.43 -1.21 -7.77
CA THR A 67 14.19 -2.46 -7.63
C THR A 67 13.30 -3.64 -7.26
N GLY A 68 13.74 -4.86 -7.58
CA GLY A 68 13.01 -6.08 -7.21
C GLY A 68 12.76 -6.16 -5.71
N ASN A 69 13.79 -5.92 -4.88
CA ASN A 69 13.67 -5.96 -3.42
C ASN A 69 12.61 -5.01 -2.86
N GLU A 70 12.45 -3.82 -3.46
CA GLU A 70 11.38 -2.88 -3.08
C GLU A 70 9.99 -3.39 -3.45
N ALA A 71 9.88 -4.32 -4.41
CA ALA A 71 8.61 -4.86 -4.88
C ALA A 71 8.01 -5.89 -3.91
N ASP A 72 8.81 -6.50 -3.04
CA ASP A 72 8.29 -7.42 -2.02
C ASP A 72 7.64 -6.67 -0.87
N ARG A 73 8.19 -5.50 -0.50
CA ARG A 73 7.74 -4.79 0.69
C ARG A 73 6.24 -4.47 0.70
N PRO A 74 5.62 -3.98 -0.40
CA PRO A 74 4.18 -3.77 -0.45
C PRO A 74 3.37 -5.08 -0.33
N ILE A 75 3.89 -6.19 -0.81
CA ILE A 75 3.23 -7.50 -0.76
C ILE A 75 3.27 -8.06 0.67
N GLU A 76 4.41 -7.96 1.35
CA GLU A 76 4.54 -8.32 2.77
C GLU A 76 3.58 -7.50 3.65
N GLU A 77 3.53 -6.18 3.43
CA GLU A 77 2.62 -5.29 4.14
C GLU A 77 1.16 -5.64 3.82
N LEU A 78 0.81 -5.87 2.55
CA LEU A 78 -0.55 -6.27 2.17
C LEU A 78 -0.96 -7.59 2.82
N LYS A 79 -0.04 -8.58 2.89
CA LYS A 79 -0.26 -9.85 3.58
C LYS A 79 -0.54 -9.63 5.06
N PHE A 80 0.27 -8.84 5.75
CA PHE A 80 0.06 -8.50 7.15
C PHE A 80 -1.29 -7.81 7.39
N PHE A 81 -1.66 -6.84 6.53
CA PHE A 81 -2.96 -6.17 6.61
C PHE A 81 -4.11 -7.14 6.38
N ALA A 82 -3.96 -8.08 5.46
CA ALA A 82 -4.98 -9.09 5.18
C ALA A 82 -5.22 -10.00 6.38
N GLU A 83 -4.15 -10.46 7.03
CA GLU A 83 -4.19 -11.30 8.22
C GLU A 83 -4.79 -10.56 9.42
N GLU A 84 -4.25 -9.39 9.78
CA GLU A 84 -4.66 -8.63 10.96
C GLU A 84 -6.10 -8.08 10.89
N LEU A 85 -6.55 -7.73 9.68
CA LEU A 85 -7.86 -7.09 9.49
C LEU A 85 -8.89 -8.05 8.87
N GLY A 86 -8.55 -9.33 8.68
CA GLY A 86 -9.41 -10.33 8.05
C GLY A 86 -9.87 -9.93 6.63
N LEU A 87 -8.97 -9.36 5.82
CA LEU A 87 -9.31 -8.87 4.49
C LEU A 87 -9.11 -9.97 3.45
N ASN A 88 -10.12 -10.21 2.63
CA ASN A 88 -9.96 -10.99 1.41
C ASN A 88 -9.43 -10.08 0.29
N VAL A 89 -8.10 -10.04 0.14
CA VAL A 89 -7.39 -9.28 -0.90
C VAL A 89 -6.31 -10.14 -1.53
N PHE A 90 -6.11 -9.97 -2.83
CA PHE A 90 -5.06 -10.65 -3.59
C PHE A 90 -4.04 -9.62 -4.09
N GLY A 91 -2.76 -9.95 -3.95
CA GLY A 91 -1.66 -9.18 -4.49
C GLY A 91 -0.48 -10.09 -4.76
N PHE A 92 0.32 -9.73 -5.75
CA PHE A 92 1.54 -10.44 -6.11
C PHE A 92 2.60 -9.45 -6.59
N SER A 93 3.86 -9.82 -6.41
CA SER A 93 4.98 -9.07 -6.97
C SER A 93 5.24 -9.55 -8.40
N PHE A 94 5.36 -8.62 -9.35
CA PHE A 94 5.71 -8.93 -10.73
C PHE A 94 7.14 -8.50 -11.01
N ARG A 95 7.97 -9.43 -11.49
CA ARG A 95 9.43 -9.27 -11.63
C ARG A 95 9.92 -9.78 -12.98
N GLY A 96 11.23 -9.63 -13.21
CA GLY A 96 11.88 -10.11 -14.42
C GLY A 96 11.87 -11.64 -14.54
N LYS A 97 12.16 -12.12 -15.74
CA LYS A 97 12.21 -13.56 -16.07
C LYS A 97 13.16 -14.35 -15.16
N SER A 98 14.30 -13.77 -14.79
CA SER A 98 15.29 -14.39 -13.88
C SER A 98 14.70 -14.74 -12.52
N ASP A 99 13.73 -13.96 -12.03
CA ASP A 99 13.19 -14.11 -10.68
C ASP A 99 11.91 -14.98 -10.67
N MET A 100 11.24 -15.12 -11.81
CA MET A 100 9.93 -15.78 -11.91
C MET A 100 9.92 -17.06 -12.74
N CYS A 101 10.93 -17.30 -13.58
CA CYS A 101 11.00 -18.50 -14.40
C CYS A 101 11.83 -19.57 -13.70
N LEU A 102 11.19 -20.69 -13.33
CA LEU A 102 11.87 -21.84 -12.72
C LEU A 102 12.98 -22.45 -13.60
N LEU A 103 12.92 -22.19 -14.91
CA LEU A 103 13.88 -22.67 -15.91
C LEU A 103 14.91 -21.61 -16.32
N ALA A 104 14.82 -20.37 -15.81
CA ALA A 104 15.85 -19.36 -16.03
C ALA A 104 17.03 -19.64 -15.10
N ARG A 105 17.85 -20.61 -15.49
CA ARG A 105 19.22 -20.81 -15.02
C ARG A 105 20.13 -20.80 -16.23
#